data_AF-A0A4Y7Q1K2-F1
#
_entry.id   AF-A0A4Y7Q1K2-F1
#
_cell.length_a   1.000
_cell.length_b   1.000
_cell.length_c   1.000
_cell.angle_alpha   90.00
_cell.angle_beta   90.00
_cell.angle_gamma   90.00
#
_symmetry.space_group_name_H-M   'P 1'
#
loop_
_entity.id
_entity.type
_entity.pdbx_description
1 polymer ?
#
loop_
_entity_poly.entity_id
_entity_poly.type
_entity_poly.pdbx_seq_one_letter_code
_entity_poly.pdbx_strand_id
1 'polypeptide(L)'
;MDKQKADLVTMWPLEESVGLRDELLAAYAEPSRGYHNTQHLTEVLARLDELADHGVSFDQRVVRLAAWFHDSVYAGKPDDEEQSALWAQRALSGLIPDHLIDEVARLVRLTKTHRPVDDDANGSALCDADLAILAAPPKRYAEYTQAVRVEYKHVRDPDFRAGRTQILRTLVDKPHLFHTDYAHKHWEDIARANLERELATLVS
;
A
#
# COMPACT_ATOMS: atom_id res chain seq x y z
N MET A 1 12.83 0.53 -22.09
CA MET A 1 11.82 0.20 -21.07
C MET A 1 12.20 0.96 -19.82
N ASP A 2 11.27 1.66 -19.17
CA ASP A 2 11.55 2.38 -17.92
C ASP A 2 12.11 1.40 -16.88
N LYS A 3 13.17 1.79 -16.14
CA LYS A 3 13.86 0.91 -15.19
C LYS A 3 12.90 0.38 -14.14
N GLN A 4 12.02 1.23 -13.62
CA GLN A 4 10.98 0.85 -12.66
C GLN A 4 10.05 -0.24 -13.21
N LYS A 5 9.63 -0.12 -14.48
CA LYS A 5 8.79 -1.14 -15.11
C LYS A 5 9.53 -2.46 -15.27
N ALA A 6 10.83 -2.44 -15.57
CA ALA A 6 11.65 -3.64 -15.65
C ALA A 6 11.80 -4.33 -14.28
N ASP A 7 11.96 -3.56 -13.21
CA ASP A 7 12.05 -4.08 -11.84
C ASP A 7 10.71 -4.69 -11.39
N LEU A 8 9.57 -4.04 -11.67
CA LEU A 8 8.25 -4.61 -11.37
C LEU A 8 7.97 -5.91 -12.15
N VAL A 9 8.47 -6.02 -13.38
CA VAL A 9 8.30 -7.25 -14.19
C VAL A 9 8.93 -8.46 -13.50
N THR A 10 10.06 -8.31 -12.82
CA THR A 10 10.74 -9.41 -12.11
C THR A 10 10.12 -9.72 -10.75
N MET A 11 9.36 -8.79 -10.16
CA MET A 11 8.67 -8.95 -8.89
C MET A 11 7.29 -9.62 -9.00
N TRP A 12 6.84 -9.94 -10.21
CA TRP A 12 5.55 -10.59 -10.45
C TRP A 12 5.57 -12.08 -10.09
N PRO A 13 4.70 -12.58 -9.18
CA PRO A 13 4.80 -13.93 -8.64
C PRO A 13 4.16 -15.05 -9.50
N LEU A 14 3.53 -14.74 -10.64
CA LEU A 14 2.90 -15.73 -11.52
C LEU A 14 3.55 -15.71 -12.91
N GLU A 15 4.70 -16.40 -13.05
CA GLU A 15 5.56 -16.34 -14.24
C GLU A 15 4.83 -16.50 -15.59
N GLU A 16 3.83 -17.38 -15.65
CA GLU A 16 3.08 -17.67 -16.89
C GLU A 16 1.94 -16.67 -17.16
N SER A 17 1.51 -15.91 -16.15
CA SER A 17 0.35 -14.99 -16.23
C SER A 17 0.76 -13.55 -16.52
N VAL A 18 1.64 -13.34 -17.50
CA VAL A 18 2.19 -12.01 -17.83
C VAL A 18 1.15 -11.01 -18.33
N GLY A 19 0.04 -11.48 -18.92
CA GLY A 19 -1.06 -10.61 -19.34
C GLY A 19 -1.73 -9.92 -18.15
N LEU A 20 -1.99 -10.67 -17.07
CA LEU A 20 -2.58 -10.12 -15.84
C LEU A 20 -1.64 -9.10 -15.17
N ARG A 21 -0.33 -9.39 -15.14
CA ARG A 21 0.68 -8.41 -14.69
C ARG A 21 0.58 -7.12 -15.48
N ASP A 22 0.50 -7.21 -16.81
CA ASP A 22 0.49 -6.03 -17.68
C ASP A 22 -0.82 -5.22 -17.55
N GLU A 23 -1.95 -5.88 -17.31
CA GLU A 23 -3.23 -5.23 -16.95
C GLU A 23 -3.12 -4.46 -15.63
N LEU A 24 -2.54 -5.07 -14.60
CA LEU A 24 -2.30 -4.40 -13.32
C LEU A 24 -1.37 -3.20 -13.47
N LEU A 25 -0.23 -3.37 -14.16
CA LEU A 25 0.68 -2.26 -14.46
C LEU A 25 0.00 -1.11 -15.21
N ALA A 26 -0.91 -1.42 -16.14
CA ALA A 26 -1.68 -0.40 -16.85
C ALA A 26 -2.64 0.34 -15.90
N ALA A 27 -3.26 -0.36 -14.94
CA ALA A 27 -4.12 0.27 -13.94
C ALA A 27 -3.34 1.24 -13.03
N TYR A 28 -2.17 0.83 -12.52
CA TYR A 28 -1.30 1.71 -11.73
C TYR A 28 -0.71 2.88 -12.54
N ALA A 29 -0.59 2.73 -13.86
CA ALA A 29 -0.07 3.78 -14.75
C ALA A 29 -1.12 4.80 -15.19
N GLU A 30 -2.35 4.76 -14.65
CA GLU A 30 -3.39 5.72 -14.99
C GLU A 30 -2.94 7.17 -14.68
N PRO A 31 -3.00 8.12 -15.63
CA PRO A 31 -2.44 9.47 -15.45
C PRO A 31 -3.07 10.31 -14.33
N SER A 32 -4.24 9.92 -13.83
CA SER A 32 -4.94 10.60 -12.74
C SER A 32 -4.34 10.27 -11.35
N ARG A 33 -3.60 9.15 -11.24
CA ARG A 33 -2.98 8.67 -10.00
C ARG A 33 -1.72 9.47 -9.68
N GLY A 34 -1.74 10.14 -8.54
CA GLY A 34 -0.60 10.92 -8.05
C GLY A 34 0.35 10.05 -7.25
N TYR A 35 -0.15 9.45 -6.16
CA TYR A 35 0.61 8.60 -5.25
C TYR A 35 0.39 7.12 -5.55
N HIS A 36 -0.85 6.66 -5.70
CA HIS A 36 -1.21 5.24 -5.82
C HIS A 36 -0.94 4.70 -7.24
N ASN A 37 0.33 4.76 -7.66
CA ASN A 37 0.82 4.47 -8.99
C ASN A 37 1.91 3.38 -8.98
N THR A 38 2.62 3.18 -10.10
CA THR A 38 3.67 2.15 -10.21
C THR A 38 4.84 2.39 -9.25
N GLN A 39 5.10 3.63 -8.84
CA GLN A 39 6.10 3.93 -7.81
C GLN A 39 5.67 3.42 -6.45
N HIS A 40 4.42 3.67 -6.05
CA HIS A 40 3.88 3.12 -4.80
C HIS A 40 3.97 1.60 -4.77
N LEU A 41 3.50 0.93 -5.82
CA LEU A 41 3.61 -0.54 -5.91
C LEU A 41 5.06 -1.04 -5.78
N THR A 42 6.02 -0.35 -6.43
CA THR A 42 7.45 -0.69 -6.32
C THR A 42 7.95 -0.52 -4.89
N GLU A 43 7.54 0.55 -4.22
CA GLU A 43 7.93 0.85 -2.84
C GLU A 43 7.35 -0.18 -1.86
N VAL A 44 6.08 -0.59 -2.02
CA VAL A 44 5.45 -1.65 -1.21
C VAL A 44 6.19 -2.98 -1.38
N LEU A 45 6.46 -3.40 -2.62
CA LEU A 45 7.16 -4.66 -2.89
C LEU A 45 8.59 -4.66 -2.33
N ALA A 46 9.31 -3.54 -2.45
CA ALA A 46 10.64 -3.40 -1.87
C ALA A 46 10.64 -3.46 -0.32
N ARG A 47 9.56 -3.01 0.32
CA ARG A 47 9.40 -3.11 1.78
C ARG A 47 9.06 -4.52 2.23
N LEU A 48 8.32 -5.29 1.43
CA LEU A 48 8.15 -6.71 1.67
C LEU A 48 9.48 -7.47 1.54
N ASP A 49 10.32 -7.11 0.56
CA ASP A 49 11.68 -7.65 0.44
C ASP A 49 12.51 -7.33 1.69
N GLU A 50 12.51 -6.07 2.15
CA GLU A 50 13.23 -5.65 3.36
C GLU A 50 12.77 -6.43 4.60
N LEU A 51 11.46 -6.59 4.81
CA LEU A 51 10.92 -7.37 5.93
C LEU A 51 11.42 -8.82 5.90
N ALA A 52 11.39 -9.43 4.71
CA ALA A 52 11.83 -10.81 4.53
C ALA A 52 13.34 -10.99 4.74
N ASP A 53 14.15 -10.08 4.22
CA ASP A 53 15.61 -10.07 4.39
C ASP A 53 16.02 -9.92 5.86
N HIS A 54 15.16 -9.29 6.66
CA HIS A 54 15.31 -9.15 8.10
C HIS A 54 14.61 -10.24 8.93
N GLY A 55 14.13 -11.30 8.29
CA GLY A 55 13.66 -12.52 8.96
C GLY A 55 12.19 -12.49 9.40
N VAL A 56 11.40 -11.49 8.97
CA VAL A 56 9.95 -11.51 9.17
C VAL A 56 9.34 -12.62 8.31
N SER A 57 8.61 -13.54 8.94
CA SER A 57 8.00 -14.69 8.26
C SER A 57 6.57 -14.37 7.84
N PHE A 58 6.25 -14.58 6.56
CA PHE A 58 4.92 -14.49 5.97
C PHE A 58 4.88 -15.29 4.65
N ASP A 59 3.69 -15.53 4.09
CA ASP A 59 3.54 -16.16 2.78
C ASP A 59 3.91 -15.15 1.67
N GLN A 60 5.14 -15.27 1.18
CA GLN A 60 5.70 -14.41 0.12
C GLN A 60 4.83 -14.35 -1.13
N ARG A 61 4.24 -15.48 -1.56
CA ARG A 61 3.48 -15.52 -2.81
C ARG A 61 2.15 -14.81 -2.66
N VAL A 62 1.44 -15.14 -1.57
CA VAL A 62 0.11 -14.58 -1.28
C VAL A 62 0.19 -13.09 -0.96
N VAL A 63 1.13 -12.67 -0.12
CA VAL A 63 1.28 -11.26 0.27
C VAL A 63 1.73 -10.41 -0.92
N ARG A 64 2.62 -10.91 -1.78
CA ARG A 64 2.98 -10.19 -3.02
C ARG A 64 1.79 -10.06 -3.96
N LEU A 65 1.00 -11.12 -4.15
CA LEU A 65 -0.23 -11.01 -4.95
C LEU A 65 -1.17 -9.95 -4.37
N ALA A 66 -1.38 -9.95 -3.05
CA ALA A 66 -2.19 -8.91 -2.40
C ALA A 66 -1.60 -7.50 -2.61
N ALA A 67 -0.29 -7.31 -2.50
CA ALA A 67 0.37 -6.05 -2.81
C ALA A 67 0.17 -5.61 -4.27
N TRP A 68 0.22 -6.53 -5.23
CA TRP A 68 -0.10 -6.22 -6.62
C TRP A 68 -1.55 -5.78 -6.82
N PHE A 69 -2.50 -6.33 -6.04
CA PHE A 69 -3.91 -6.02 -6.20
C PHE A 69 -4.43 -4.86 -5.33
N HIS A 70 -3.78 -4.48 -4.22
CA HIS A 70 -4.43 -3.66 -3.19
C HIS A 70 -5.02 -2.34 -3.70
N ASP A 71 -4.30 -1.62 -4.56
CA ASP A 71 -4.75 -0.39 -5.22
C ASP A 71 -4.97 -0.57 -6.74
N SER A 72 -5.19 -1.80 -7.18
CA SER A 72 -5.44 -2.08 -8.61
C SER A 72 -6.66 -1.33 -9.13
N VAL A 73 -7.67 -1.12 -8.30
CA VAL A 73 -8.74 -0.14 -8.50
C VAL A 73 -8.50 1.05 -7.57
N TYR A 74 -8.50 2.28 -8.12
CA TYR A 74 -8.33 3.49 -7.33
C TYR A 74 -9.06 4.66 -7.98
N ALA A 75 -10.15 5.11 -7.35
CA ALA A 75 -10.88 6.32 -7.69
C ALA A 75 -10.94 7.32 -6.51
N GLY A 76 -10.24 7.02 -5.41
CA GLY A 76 -10.30 7.77 -4.16
C GLY A 76 -11.64 7.59 -3.44
N LYS A 77 -12.26 6.40 -3.55
CA LYS A 77 -13.59 6.09 -3.03
C LYS A 77 -13.54 5.04 -1.91
N PRO A 78 -14.52 5.05 -0.99
CA PRO A 78 -14.56 4.11 0.14
C PRO A 78 -14.68 2.62 -0.23
N ASP A 79 -14.99 2.29 -1.49
CA ASP A 79 -15.16 0.92 -1.99
C ASP A 79 -14.00 0.45 -2.88
N ASP A 80 -12.95 1.25 -3.06
CA ASP A 80 -11.82 0.92 -3.93
C ASP A 80 -11.14 -0.39 -3.51
N GLU A 81 -10.89 -0.61 -2.21
CA GLU A 81 -10.27 -1.86 -1.73
C GLU A 81 -11.17 -3.08 -1.95
N GLU A 82 -12.49 -2.91 -1.86
CA GLU A 82 -13.43 -3.99 -2.19
C GLU A 82 -13.40 -4.30 -3.68
N GLN A 83 -13.36 -3.29 -4.54
CA GLN A 83 -13.28 -3.49 -5.99
C GLN A 83 -11.96 -4.14 -6.41
N SER A 84 -10.85 -3.74 -5.79
CA SER A 84 -9.54 -4.38 -5.93
C SER A 84 -9.57 -5.85 -5.50
N ALA A 85 -10.18 -6.16 -4.35
CA ALA A 85 -10.32 -7.54 -3.87
C ALA A 85 -11.18 -8.40 -4.80
N LEU A 86 -12.30 -7.86 -5.28
CA LEU A 86 -13.17 -8.53 -6.24
C LEU A 86 -12.48 -8.75 -7.59
N TRP A 87 -11.60 -7.83 -8.02
CA TRP A 87 -10.76 -8.06 -9.19
C TRP A 87 -9.79 -9.22 -8.93
N ALA A 88 -9.07 -9.23 -7.81
CA ALA A 88 -8.17 -10.32 -7.45
C ALA A 88 -8.88 -11.68 -7.49
N GLN A 89 -10.08 -11.78 -6.91
CA GLN A 89 -10.88 -13.02 -6.91
C GLN A 89 -11.19 -13.53 -8.32
N ARG A 90 -11.62 -12.62 -9.22
CA ARG A 90 -11.94 -12.99 -10.61
C ARG A 90 -10.68 -13.34 -11.41
N ALA A 91 -9.62 -12.55 -11.28
CA ALA A 91 -8.42 -12.67 -12.08
C ALA A 91 -7.55 -13.88 -11.71
N LEU A 92 -7.54 -14.26 -10.42
CA LEU A 92 -6.75 -15.39 -9.93
C LEU A 92 -7.48 -16.73 -10.01
N SER A 93 -8.78 -16.73 -10.30
CA SER A 93 -9.59 -17.95 -10.43
C SER A 93 -9.01 -18.88 -11.50
N GLY A 94 -8.74 -20.13 -11.12
CA GLY A 94 -8.11 -21.12 -12.01
C GLY A 94 -6.60 -20.95 -12.23
N LEU A 95 -5.99 -19.86 -11.71
CA LEU A 95 -4.54 -19.67 -11.75
C LEU A 95 -3.85 -20.19 -10.48
N ILE A 96 -4.54 -20.12 -9.34
CA ILE A 96 -4.06 -20.60 -8.04
C ILE A 96 -5.20 -21.29 -7.26
N PRO A 97 -4.91 -22.10 -6.22
CA PRO A 97 -5.93 -22.69 -5.37
C PRO A 97 -6.85 -21.66 -4.70
N ASP A 98 -8.15 -21.95 -4.62
CA ASP A 98 -9.19 -21.04 -4.12
C ASP A 98 -8.89 -20.45 -2.73
N HIS A 99 -8.38 -21.26 -1.80
CA HIS A 99 -8.03 -20.77 -0.45
C HIS A 99 -6.94 -19.68 -0.46
N LEU A 100 -6.03 -19.68 -1.44
CA LEU A 100 -5.04 -18.61 -1.59
C LEU A 100 -5.68 -17.36 -2.20
N ILE A 101 -6.67 -17.52 -3.08
CA ILE A 101 -7.44 -16.41 -3.65
C ILE A 101 -8.21 -15.70 -2.55
N ASP A 102 -8.86 -16.47 -1.67
CA ASP A 102 -9.61 -15.93 -0.53
C ASP A 102 -8.69 -15.14 0.41
N GLU A 103 -7.48 -15.66 0.67
CA GLU A 103 -6.49 -14.95 1.48
C GLU A 103 -5.97 -13.68 0.81
N VAL A 104 -5.64 -13.70 -0.49
CA VAL A 104 -5.28 -12.49 -1.24
C VAL A 104 -6.39 -11.44 -1.14
N ALA A 105 -7.64 -11.84 -1.33
CA ALA A 105 -8.77 -10.92 -1.28
C ALA A 105 -9.03 -10.39 0.13
N ARG A 106 -8.81 -11.20 1.18
CA ARG A 106 -8.88 -10.76 2.58
C ARG A 106 -7.80 -9.72 2.87
N LEU A 107 -6.57 -9.97 2.44
CA LEU A 107 -5.44 -9.06 2.63
C LEU A 107 -5.63 -7.73 1.89
N VAL A 108 -6.14 -7.76 0.65
CA VAL A 108 -6.50 -6.53 -0.08
C VAL A 108 -7.57 -5.74 0.68
N ARG A 109 -8.63 -6.38 1.20
CA ARG A 109 -9.64 -5.68 2.01
C ARG A 109 -9.06 -5.12 3.31
N LEU A 110 -8.03 -5.74 3.87
CA LEU A 110 -7.40 -5.33 5.12
C LEU A 110 -6.71 -3.95 5.00
N THR A 111 -6.19 -3.59 3.82
CA THR A 111 -5.53 -2.29 3.57
C THR A 111 -6.47 -1.11 3.74
N LYS A 112 -7.79 -1.32 3.75
CA LYS A 112 -8.75 -0.26 4.10
C LYS A 112 -8.58 0.26 5.54
N THR A 113 -8.11 -0.59 6.46
CA THR A 113 -8.04 -0.25 7.90
C THR A 113 -6.62 -0.30 8.46
N HIS A 114 -5.76 -1.11 7.86
CA HIS A 114 -4.42 -1.45 8.35
C HIS A 114 -4.47 -1.89 9.82
N ARG A 115 -5.40 -2.80 10.13
CA ARG A 115 -5.63 -3.37 11.47
C ARG A 115 -5.68 -4.90 11.37
N PRO A 116 -4.54 -5.56 11.12
CA PRO A 116 -4.46 -7.01 11.26
C PRO A 116 -4.89 -7.44 12.67
N VAL A 117 -5.41 -8.64 12.79
CA VAL A 117 -5.60 -9.27 14.10
C VAL A 117 -4.27 -9.77 14.63
N ASP A 118 -4.17 -10.01 15.93
CA ASP A 118 -3.00 -10.63 16.54
C ASP A 118 -2.66 -11.96 15.83
N ASP A 119 -1.37 -12.23 15.66
CA ASP A 119 -0.81 -13.39 14.95
C ASP A 119 -1.11 -13.47 13.42
N ASP A 120 -1.71 -12.44 12.80
CA ASP A 120 -1.87 -12.35 11.34
C ASP A 120 -0.57 -11.87 10.69
N ALA A 121 0.37 -12.79 10.48
CA ALA A 121 1.68 -12.50 9.89
C ALA A 121 1.59 -11.91 8.47
N ASN A 122 0.69 -12.43 7.64
CA ASN A 122 0.47 -11.93 6.27
C ASN A 122 -0.11 -10.52 6.28
N GLY A 123 -1.14 -10.29 7.10
CA GLY A 123 -1.79 -9.00 7.25
C GLY A 123 -0.84 -7.95 7.82
N SER A 124 -0.03 -8.33 8.81
CA SER A 124 1.00 -7.47 9.40
C SER A 124 2.04 -7.04 8.37
N ALA A 125 2.59 -8.00 7.60
CA ALA A 125 3.57 -7.70 6.57
C ALA A 125 3.02 -6.77 5.47
N LEU A 126 1.80 -7.03 4.98
CA LEU A 126 1.19 -6.19 3.94
C LEU A 126 0.87 -4.78 4.48
N CYS A 127 0.26 -4.68 5.66
CA CYS A 127 -0.10 -3.40 6.25
C CYS A 127 1.15 -2.55 6.54
N ASP A 128 2.21 -3.16 7.04
CA ASP A 128 3.47 -2.47 7.32
C ASP A 128 4.11 -1.97 6.03
N ALA A 129 4.17 -2.81 4.99
CA ALA A 129 4.73 -2.45 3.70
C ALA A 129 3.96 -1.32 3.00
N ASP A 130 2.63 -1.35 3.06
CA ASP A 130 1.77 -0.30 2.49
C ASP A 130 1.90 1.04 3.24
N LEU A 131 1.98 1.00 4.57
CA LEU A 131 2.18 2.19 5.40
C LEU A 131 3.64 2.67 5.47
N ALA A 132 4.60 1.93 4.90
CA ALA A 132 6.03 2.23 5.04
C ALA A 132 6.46 3.57 4.41
N ILE A 133 5.63 4.16 3.53
CA ILE A 133 5.83 5.54 3.05
C ILE A 133 5.87 6.53 4.21
N LEU A 134 5.15 6.23 5.30
CA LEU A 134 5.13 7.09 6.48
C LEU A 134 6.52 7.20 7.10
N ALA A 135 7.31 6.12 7.05
CA ALA A 135 8.69 6.08 7.52
C ALA A 135 9.73 6.47 6.44
N ALA A 136 9.31 7.08 5.33
CA ALA A 136 10.23 7.51 4.30
C ALA A 136 11.10 8.70 4.75
N PRO A 137 12.30 8.89 4.15
CA PRO A 137 13.09 10.10 4.36
C PRO A 137 12.27 11.38 4.08
N PRO A 138 12.54 12.50 4.78
CA PRO A 138 11.70 13.70 4.71
C PRO A 138 11.41 14.22 3.29
N LYS A 139 12.39 14.12 2.39
CA LYS A 139 12.22 14.51 0.98
C LYS A 139 11.17 13.66 0.27
N ARG A 140 11.27 12.33 0.37
CA ARG A 140 10.31 11.40 -0.27
C ARG A 140 8.93 11.52 0.36
N TYR A 141 8.86 11.71 1.68
CA TYR A 141 7.59 11.97 2.37
C TYR A 141 6.91 13.26 1.86
N ALA A 142 7.66 14.34 1.62
CA ALA A 142 7.11 15.56 1.05
C ALA A 142 6.61 15.38 -0.40
N GLU A 143 7.28 14.55 -1.21
CA GLU A 143 6.80 14.16 -2.54
C GLU A 143 5.50 13.35 -2.44
N TYR A 144 5.40 12.44 -1.46
CA TYR A 144 4.16 11.70 -1.16
C TYR A 144 2.99 12.63 -0.84
N THR A 145 3.16 13.59 0.07
CA THR A 145 2.05 14.48 0.46
C THR A 145 1.59 15.37 -0.70
N GLN A 146 2.52 15.82 -1.55
CA GLN A 146 2.20 16.55 -2.79
C GLN A 146 1.46 15.66 -3.79
N ALA A 147 1.89 14.42 -3.96
CA ALA A 147 1.26 13.44 -4.84
C ALA A 147 -0.18 13.11 -4.40
N VAL A 148 -0.41 12.94 -3.10
CA VAL A 148 -1.77 12.81 -2.53
C VAL A 148 -2.59 14.07 -2.81
N ARG A 149 -2.03 15.28 -2.63
CA ARG A 149 -2.76 16.52 -2.95
C ARG A 149 -3.22 16.56 -4.42
N VAL A 150 -2.43 16.03 -5.36
CA VAL A 150 -2.79 15.95 -6.79
C VAL A 150 -4.02 15.05 -7.02
N GLU A 151 -4.11 13.90 -6.37
CA GLU A 151 -5.27 12.99 -6.48
C GLU A 151 -6.56 13.68 -6.03
N TYR A 152 -6.47 14.46 -4.97
CA TYR A 152 -7.60 15.21 -4.41
C TYR A 152 -7.70 16.64 -4.98
N LYS A 153 -7.10 16.97 -6.13
CA LYS A 153 -7.15 18.33 -6.73
C LYS A 153 -8.57 18.88 -6.95
N HIS A 154 -9.54 17.98 -7.07
CA HIS A 154 -10.96 18.28 -7.23
C HIS A 154 -11.64 18.69 -5.91
N VAL A 155 -11.03 18.39 -4.76
CA VAL A 155 -11.47 18.80 -3.43
C VAL A 155 -10.89 20.19 -3.09
N ARG A 156 -11.73 21.07 -2.55
CA ARG A 156 -11.32 22.41 -2.13
C ARG A 156 -10.33 22.33 -0.97
N ASP A 157 -9.40 23.28 -0.90
CA ASP A 157 -8.32 23.26 0.10
C ASP A 157 -8.80 23.14 1.56
N PRO A 158 -9.85 23.86 2.03
CA PRO A 158 -10.33 23.70 3.40
C PRO A 158 -10.85 22.30 3.70
N ASP A 159 -11.58 21.71 2.75
CA ASP A 159 -12.17 20.37 2.89
C ASP A 159 -11.07 19.29 2.85
N PHE A 160 -10.07 19.45 1.97
CA PHE A 160 -8.90 18.57 1.91
C PHE A 160 -8.08 18.64 3.20
N ARG A 161 -7.78 19.84 3.71
CA ARG A 161 -7.04 20.00 4.98
C ARG A 161 -7.79 19.34 6.14
N ALA A 162 -9.10 19.52 6.22
CA ALA A 162 -9.93 18.92 7.27
C ALA A 162 -9.91 17.38 7.18
N GLY A 163 -10.17 16.82 6.00
CA GLY A 163 -10.15 15.37 5.78
C GLY A 163 -8.78 14.74 6.03
N ARG A 164 -7.72 15.36 5.50
CA ARG A 164 -6.34 14.88 5.71
C ARG A 164 -5.94 14.94 7.17
N THR A 165 -6.30 16.01 7.89
CA THR A 165 -6.05 16.12 9.33
C THR A 165 -6.74 14.99 10.11
N GLN A 166 -7.98 14.63 9.75
CA GLN A 166 -8.69 13.54 10.40
C GLN A 166 -8.01 12.18 10.17
N ILE A 167 -7.54 11.91 8.95
CA ILE A 167 -6.79 10.68 8.62
C ILE A 167 -5.51 10.62 9.45
N LEU A 168 -4.71 11.68 9.44
CA LEU A 168 -3.43 11.73 10.16
C LEU A 168 -3.61 11.59 11.67
N ARG A 169 -4.63 12.22 12.27
CA ARG A 169 -4.95 12.02 13.69
C ARG A 169 -5.30 10.56 13.98
N THR A 170 -6.13 9.94 13.12
CA THR A 170 -6.48 8.53 13.28
C THR A 170 -5.27 7.61 13.24
N LEU A 171 -4.23 7.95 12.46
CA LEU A 171 -2.96 7.23 12.43
C LEU A 171 -2.14 7.48 13.70
N VAL A 172 -1.94 8.75 14.09
CA VAL A 172 -1.17 9.13 15.28
C VAL A 172 -1.75 8.52 16.56
N ASP A 173 -3.08 8.45 16.65
CA ASP A 173 -3.80 7.89 17.80
C ASP A 173 -3.71 6.35 17.88
N LYS A 174 -3.19 5.67 16.86
CA LYS A 174 -2.92 4.23 16.96
C LYS A 174 -1.79 3.99 17.98
N PRO A 175 -1.93 2.99 18.87
CA PRO A 175 -0.84 2.60 19.78
C PRO A 175 0.45 2.25 19.02
N HIS A 176 0.30 1.56 17.88
CA HIS A 176 1.39 1.21 16.98
C HIS A 176 0.92 1.44 15.53
N LEU A 177 1.78 2.03 14.70
CA LEU A 177 1.55 2.17 13.26
C LEU A 177 1.91 0.87 12.54
N PHE A 178 3.01 0.25 12.98
CA PHE A 178 3.55 -0.98 12.41
C PHE A 178 3.40 -2.17 13.36
N HIS A 179 3.20 -3.35 12.79
CA HIS A 179 2.80 -4.57 13.51
C HIS A 179 3.95 -5.59 13.63
N THR A 180 4.84 -5.66 12.64
CA THR A 180 6.01 -6.55 12.70
C THR A 180 7.09 -5.95 13.60
N ASP A 181 7.81 -6.79 14.34
CA ASP A 181 8.87 -6.34 15.26
C ASP A 181 9.93 -5.48 14.56
N TYR A 182 10.30 -5.85 13.33
CA TYR A 182 11.27 -5.09 12.54
C TYR A 182 10.73 -3.70 12.18
N ALA A 183 9.54 -3.62 11.56
CA ALA A 183 8.96 -2.33 11.17
C ALA A 183 8.69 -1.45 12.39
N HIS A 184 8.16 -2.00 13.48
CA HIS A 184 7.96 -1.26 14.71
C HIS A 184 9.27 -0.68 15.24
N LYS A 185 10.34 -1.47 15.29
CA LYS A 185 11.65 -1.01 15.79
C LYS A 185 12.33 0.01 14.88
N HIS A 186 12.16 -0.10 13.57
CA HIS A 186 12.97 0.65 12.60
C HIS A 186 12.22 1.79 11.90
N TRP A 187 10.89 1.75 11.85
CA TRP A 187 10.07 2.64 11.04
C TRP A 187 9.14 3.53 11.87
N GLU A 188 8.70 3.08 13.05
CA GLU A 188 7.68 3.75 13.89
C GLU A 188 8.03 5.21 14.23
N ASP A 189 9.21 5.45 14.81
CA ASP A 189 9.62 6.80 15.24
C ASP A 189 9.73 7.78 14.06
N ILE A 190 10.21 7.29 12.91
CA ILE A 190 10.33 8.09 11.69
C ILE A 190 8.94 8.43 11.16
N ALA A 191 8.03 7.46 11.14
CA ALA A 191 6.65 7.65 10.72
C ALA A 191 5.92 8.67 11.61
N ARG A 192 6.03 8.54 12.93
CA ARG A 192 5.42 9.49 13.86
C ARG A 192 5.95 10.90 13.67
N ALA A 193 7.26 11.09 13.55
CA ALA A 193 7.84 12.40 13.30
C ALA A 193 7.38 13.02 11.96
N ASN A 194 7.18 12.21 10.92
CA ASN A 194 6.66 12.67 9.63
C ASN A 194 5.18 13.07 9.73
N LEU A 195 4.34 12.24 10.37
CA LEU A 195 2.91 12.52 10.59
C LEU A 195 2.70 13.80 11.41
N GLU A 196 3.43 13.97 12.51
CA GLU A 196 3.36 15.16 13.37
C GLU A 196 3.77 16.43 12.61
N ARG A 197 4.83 16.35 11.80
CA ARG A 197 5.27 17.47 10.96
C ARG A 197 4.22 17.84 9.92
N GLU A 198 3.61 16.86 9.26
CA GLU A 198 2.51 17.12 8.31
C GLU A 198 1.31 17.77 9.01
N LEU A 199 0.88 17.19 10.14
CA LEU A 199 -0.23 17.73 10.94
C LEU A 199 0.00 19.20 11.31
N ALA A 200 1.20 19.56 11.77
CA ALA A 200 1.55 20.94 12.11
C ALA A 200 1.34 21.92 10.95
N THR A 201 1.59 21.49 9.70
CA THR A 201 1.39 22.34 8.50
C THR A 201 -0.06 22.46 8.04
N LEU A 202 -0.93 21.53 8.46
CA LEU A 202 -2.35 21.48 8.08
C LEU A 202 -3.24 22.25 9.05
N VAL A 203 -2.79 22.43 10.30
CA VAL A 203 -3.52 23.17 11.34
C VAL A 203 -3.06 24.62 11.51
N SER A 204 -1.93 25.01 10.90
CA SER A 204 -1.47 26.40 10.82
C SER A 204 -2.25 27.22 9.80
#